data_AF-A0A8T2N6W9-F1
#
_entry.id   AF-A0A8T2N6W9-F1
#
_cell.length_a   1.000
_cell.length_b   1.000
_cell.length_c   1.000
_cell.angle_alpha   90.00
_cell.angle_beta   90.00
_cell.angle_gamma   90.00
#
_symmetry.space_group_name_H-M   'P 1'
#
loop_
_entity.id
_entity.type
_entity.pdbx_description
1 polymer ?
#
loop_
_entity_poly.entity_id
_entity_poly.type
_entity_poly.pdbx_seq_one_letter_code
_entity_poly.pdbx_strand_id
1 'polypeptide(L)'
;MVTVERETGKERRGHAAKGSGHCYNLVLIRENRTWLEAVMFCRQHHVDLVSVPTLAVQSLVAAAARGASTPHVWLGLRYTCVLDLWFWLSPEGGCYSNWAPGKGPQGMAQCGVTGALESDGGQRWVSLPETQRLNFICSTCGSEYRDP
;
A
#
# COMPACT_ATOMS: atom_id res chain seq x y z
N MET A 1 -10.45 -60.38 -11.59
CA MET A 1 -9.74 -60.22 -12.87
C MET A 1 -8.79 -59.05 -12.74
N VAL A 2 -7.61 -59.24 -13.31
CA VAL A 2 -6.42 -58.37 -13.36
C VAL A 2 -6.81 -57.00 -13.95
N THR A 3 -6.30 -55.87 -13.46
CA THR A 3 -5.05 -55.29 -13.96
C THR A 3 -4.20 -54.60 -12.90
N VAL A 4 -2.95 -55.04 -12.84
CA VAL A 4 -1.81 -54.30 -12.30
C VAL A 4 -1.23 -53.50 -13.45
N GLU A 5 -1.20 -52.17 -13.34
CA GLU A 5 -0.34 -51.33 -14.18
C GLU A 5 0.69 -50.67 -13.29
N ARG A 6 1.94 -51.14 -13.42
CA ARG A 6 3.12 -50.46 -12.92
C ARG A 6 3.58 -49.51 -14.01
N GLU A 7 3.45 -48.21 -13.81
CA GLU A 7 4.23 -47.22 -14.55
C GLU A 7 4.93 -46.24 -13.60
N THR A 8 6.24 -46.43 -13.54
CA THR A 8 7.31 -45.43 -13.49
C THR A 8 7.11 -44.17 -12.63
N GLY A 9 7.94 -44.09 -11.58
CA GLY A 9 8.05 -42.93 -10.72
C GLY A 9 8.29 -41.61 -11.45
N LYS A 10 7.54 -40.60 -11.03
CA LYS A 10 8.01 -39.23 -10.96
C LYS A 10 7.19 -38.55 -9.87
N GLU A 11 7.82 -38.38 -8.71
CA GLU A 11 7.31 -37.55 -7.63
C GLU A 11 7.03 -36.15 -8.21
N ARG A 12 5.75 -35.86 -8.47
CA ARG A 12 5.36 -34.48 -8.74
C ARG A 12 5.45 -33.78 -7.40
N ARG A 13 6.53 -33.03 -7.19
CA ARG A 13 6.55 -31.94 -6.19
C ARG A 13 5.38 -31.02 -6.50
N GLY A 14 4.24 -31.30 -5.89
CA GLY A 14 3.20 -30.30 -5.70
C GLY A 14 3.84 -29.22 -4.86
N HIS A 15 4.19 -28.10 -5.48
CA HIS A 15 4.37 -26.88 -4.70
C HIS A 15 3.02 -26.62 -4.07
N ALA A 16 2.93 -26.76 -2.74
CA ALA A 16 1.83 -26.20 -1.99
C ALA A 16 1.70 -24.75 -2.47
N ALA A 17 0.55 -24.39 -3.02
CA ALA A 17 0.25 -22.99 -3.28
C ALA A 17 0.41 -22.29 -1.94
N LYS A 18 1.46 -21.47 -1.79
CA LYS A 18 1.57 -20.55 -0.66
C LYS A 18 0.22 -19.85 -0.61
N GLY A 19 -0.52 -20.04 0.48
CA GLY A 19 -1.77 -19.37 0.71
C GLY A 19 -1.56 -17.88 0.43
N SER A 20 -2.52 -17.27 -0.26
CA SER A 20 -2.55 -15.82 -0.47
C SER A 20 -2.70 -15.15 0.88
N GLY A 21 -1.60 -15.00 1.62
CA GLY A 21 -1.56 -14.26 2.88
C GLY A 21 -2.06 -12.86 2.58
N HIS A 22 -3.15 -12.48 3.23
CA HIS A 22 -3.74 -11.17 3.05
C HIS A 22 -2.84 -10.11 3.68
N CYS A 23 -2.07 -9.38 2.87
CA CYS A 23 -1.16 -8.32 3.32
C CYS A 23 -1.88 -6.99 3.56
N TYR A 24 -3.00 -7.05 4.29
CA TYR A 24 -3.87 -5.89 4.56
C TYR A 24 -3.76 -5.36 5.99
N ASN A 25 -2.80 -5.85 6.78
CA ASN A 25 -2.52 -5.24 8.07
C ASN A 25 -1.83 -3.89 7.84
N LEU A 26 -2.17 -2.89 8.65
CA LEU A 26 -1.68 -1.52 8.51
C LEU A 26 -0.94 -1.12 9.77
N VAL A 27 0.21 -0.46 9.61
CA VAL A 27 0.97 0.13 10.71
C VAL A 27 1.24 1.60 10.42
N LEU A 28 0.84 2.47 11.35
CA LEU A 28 1.21 3.88 11.31
C LEU A 28 2.62 4.05 11.89
N ILE A 29 3.50 4.66 11.11
CA ILE A 29 4.84 5.04 11.54
C ILE A 29 4.86 6.55 11.83
N ARG A 30 5.14 6.91 13.09
CA ARG A 30 5.13 8.30 13.59
C ARG A 30 6.48 9.00 13.45
N GLU A 31 7.23 8.67 12.40
CA GLU A 31 8.47 9.35 12.02
C GLU A 31 8.20 10.34 10.89
N ASN A 32 8.92 11.46 10.86
CA ASN A 32 8.74 12.49 9.82
C ASN A 32 9.73 12.27 8.67
N ARG A 33 9.27 11.60 7.61
CA ARG A 33 10.10 11.20 6.46
C ARG A 33 9.60 11.78 5.15
N THR A 34 10.51 12.01 4.21
CA THR A 34 10.12 12.30 2.82
C THR A 34 9.40 11.10 2.23
N TRP A 35 8.66 11.29 1.14
CA TRP A 35 7.91 10.17 0.56
C TRP A 35 8.83 9.02 0.16
N LEU A 36 9.98 9.32 -0.47
CA LEU A 36 10.95 8.29 -0.85
C LEU A 36 11.56 7.60 0.38
N GLU A 37 11.93 8.35 1.42
CA GLU A 37 12.44 7.76 2.68
C GLU A 37 11.40 6.83 3.34
N ALA A 38 10.11 7.19 3.27
CA ALA A 38 9.01 6.38 3.79
C ALA A 38 8.80 5.08 2.99
N VAL A 39 8.88 5.13 1.65
CA VAL A 39 8.89 3.93 0.79
C VAL A 39 10.01 2.99 1.19
N MET A 40 11.24 3.52 1.31
CA MET A 40 12.40 2.71 1.68
C MET A 40 12.25 2.10 3.07
N PHE A 41 11.72 2.86 4.03
CA PHE A 41 11.42 2.34 5.37
C PHE A 41 10.41 1.18 5.32
N CYS A 42 9.27 1.37 4.66
CA CYS A 42 8.25 0.33 4.60
C CYS A 42 8.78 -0.93 3.91
N ARG A 43 9.59 -0.82 2.86
CA ARG A 43 10.17 -2.00 2.18
C ARG A 43 11.26 -2.69 3.00
N GLN A 44 11.94 -1.96 3.88
CA GLN A 44 12.97 -2.53 4.76
C GLN A 44 12.39 -3.23 5.98
N HIS A 45 11.29 -2.71 6.54
CA HIS A 45 10.74 -3.18 7.81
C HIS A 45 9.37 -3.88 7.68
N HIS A 46 8.69 -3.69 6.55
CA HIS A 46 7.32 -4.12 6.29
C HIS A 46 7.19 -4.59 4.82
N VAL A 47 6.04 -4.38 4.17
CA VAL A 47 5.83 -4.71 2.75
C VAL A 47 6.08 -3.49 1.86
N ASP A 48 5.21 -2.50 1.91
CA ASP A 48 5.35 -1.23 1.18
C ASP A 48 4.45 -0.16 1.82
N LEU A 49 4.51 1.09 1.36
CA LEU A 49 3.48 2.09 1.68
C LEU A 49 2.10 1.60 1.25
N VAL A 50 1.09 1.88 2.06
CA VAL A 50 -0.27 1.38 1.84
C VAL A 50 -0.87 1.89 0.53
N SER A 51 -1.49 0.99 -0.24
CA SER A 51 -2.42 1.31 -1.31
C SER A 51 -3.86 1.27 -0.83
N VAL A 52 -4.75 2.04 -1.46
CA VAL A 52 -6.16 2.12 -1.06
C VAL A 52 -7.10 1.68 -2.19
N PRO A 53 -7.28 0.38 -2.43
CA PRO A 53 -8.02 -0.12 -3.58
C PRO A 53 -9.53 -0.20 -3.38
N THR A 54 -10.02 -0.08 -2.15
CA THR A 54 -11.44 -0.20 -1.81
C THR A 54 -11.83 0.76 -0.69
N LEU A 55 -13.14 1.00 -0.55
CA LEU A 55 -13.71 1.78 0.57
C LEU A 55 -13.42 1.14 1.94
N ALA A 56 -13.32 -0.19 2.00
CA ALA A 56 -12.98 -0.90 3.22
C ALA A 56 -11.54 -0.56 3.67
N VAL A 57 -10.58 -0.63 2.74
CA VAL A 57 -9.19 -0.24 3.03
C VAL A 57 -9.09 1.25 3.35
N GLN A 58 -9.84 2.11 2.67
CA GLN A 58 -9.92 3.54 3.00
C GLN A 58 -10.29 3.75 4.46
N SER A 59 -11.33 3.06 4.95
CA SER A 59 -11.78 3.19 6.33
C SER A 59 -10.70 2.78 7.34
N LEU A 60 -9.92 1.73 7.03
CA LEU A 60 -8.81 1.25 7.86
C LEU A 60 -7.65 2.25 7.90
N VAL A 61 -7.22 2.74 6.73
CA VAL A 61 -6.17 3.77 6.60
C VAL A 61 -6.56 5.04 7.35
N ALA A 62 -7.80 5.47 7.17
CA ALA A 62 -8.36 6.64 7.81
C ALA A 62 -8.43 6.47 9.34
N ALA A 63 -8.71 5.27 9.84
CA ALA A 63 -8.67 4.97 11.27
C ALA A 63 -7.25 5.00 11.84
N ALA A 64 -6.28 4.41 11.13
CA ALA A 64 -4.88 4.45 11.53
C ALA A 64 -4.32 5.88 11.54
N ALA A 65 -4.65 6.69 10.53
CA ALA A 65 -4.16 8.06 10.37
C ALA A 65 -4.55 9.01 11.51
N ARG A 66 -5.64 8.74 12.24
CA ARG A 66 -6.03 9.54 13.42
C ARG A 66 -4.99 9.52 14.54
N GLY A 67 -4.11 8.51 14.56
CA GLY A 67 -2.99 8.45 15.50
C GLY A 67 -1.76 9.25 15.08
N ALA A 68 -1.77 9.86 13.89
CA ALA A 68 -0.65 10.61 13.36
C ALA A 68 -0.47 11.94 14.09
N SER A 69 0.77 12.42 14.11
CA SER A 69 1.12 13.75 14.64
C SER A 69 1.30 14.79 13.54
N THR A 70 1.37 14.37 12.27
CA THR A 70 1.43 15.24 11.11
C THR A 70 0.02 15.38 10.50
N PRO A 71 -0.34 16.55 9.93
CA PRO A 71 -1.69 16.79 9.39
C PRO A 71 -2.04 15.87 8.20
N HIS A 72 -1.04 15.22 7.62
CA HIS A 72 -1.21 14.25 6.56
C HIS A 72 -0.32 13.05 6.81
N VAL A 73 -0.65 11.93 6.18
CA VAL A 73 0.17 10.71 6.16
C VAL A 73 0.48 10.26 4.74
N TRP A 74 1.70 9.83 4.46
CA TRP A 74 2.06 9.32 3.14
C TRP A 74 1.33 8.02 2.81
N LEU A 75 0.90 7.92 1.55
CA LEU A 75 0.37 6.72 0.92
C LEU A 75 1.32 6.23 -0.18
N GLY A 76 1.12 4.99 -0.64
CA GLY A 76 1.86 4.42 -1.76
C GLY A 76 1.44 4.96 -3.13
N LEU A 77 1.02 6.23 -3.21
CA LEU A 77 0.45 6.86 -4.40
C LEU A 77 1.45 7.84 -5.00
N ARG A 78 1.87 7.62 -6.25
CA ARG A 78 2.88 8.42 -6.94
C ARG A 78 2.33 9.01 -8.23
N TYR A 79 2.72 10.25 -8.50
CA TYR A 79 2.49 10.88 -9.79
C TYR A 79 3.73 10.71 -10.69
N THR A 80 3.52 10.45 -11.97
CA THR A 80 4.57 10.45 -13.00
C THR A 80 4.29 11.54 -14.03
N CYS A 81 5.20 12.50 -14.16
CA CYS A 81 5.04 13.59 -15.13
C CYS A 81 5.12 13.13 -16.58
N VAL A 82 5.93 12.10 -16.84
CA VAL A 82 6.15 11.62 -18.21
C VAL A 82 4.87 11.01 -18.80
N LEU A 83 4.03 10.42 -17.95
CA LEU A 83 2.79 9.78 -18.37
C LEU A 83 1.53 10.55 -17.92
N ASP A 84 1.71 11.69 -17.23
CA ASP A 84 0.62 12.47 -16.62
C ASP A 84 -0.38 11.59 -15.84
N LEU A 85 0.17 10.70 -14.99
CA LEU A 85 -0.61 9.61 -14.38
C LEU A 85 -0.28 9.42 -12.90
N TRP A 86 -1.32 9.15 -12.12
CA TRP A 86 -1.23 8.65 -10.75
C TRP A 86 -1.26 7.12 -10.73
N PHE A 87 -0.37 6.50 -9.98
CA PHE A 87 -0.34 5.06 -9.81
C PHE A 87 0.04 4.66 -8.37
N TRP A 88 -0.46 3.49 -7.97
CA TRP A 88 -0.12 2.87 -6.70
C TRP A 88 1.18 2.06 -6.83
N LEU A 89 2.01 2.04 -5.78
CA LEU A 89 3.22 1.21 -5.73
C LEU A 89 2.90 -0.29 -5.62
N SER A 90 1.81 -0.64 -4.95
CA SER A 90 1.32 -2.02 -4.89
C SER A 90 0.48 -2.34 -6.14
N PRO A 91 0.63 -3.55 -6.72
CA PRO A 91 -0.21 -4.02 -7.83
C PRO A 91 -1.69 -4.19 -7.46
N GLU A 92 -2.03 -4.10 -6.16
CA GLU A 92 -3.41 -4.22 -5.67
C GLU A 92 -4.28 -3.00 -5.99
N GLY A 93 -3.77 -2.00 -6.71
CA GLY A 93 -4.50 -0.80 -7.11
C GLY A 93 -5.83 -1.09 -7.83
N GLY A 94 -6.93 -0.60 -7.26
CA GLY A 94 -8.28 -0.70 -7.84
C GLY A 94 -8.80 0.63 -8.41
N CYS A 95 -10.03 0.64 -8.94
CA CYS A 95 -10.71 1.83 -9.45
C CYS A 95 -11.24 2.78 -8.36
N TYR A 96 -10.99 2.47 -7.08
CA TYR A 96 -11.43 3.30 -5.97
C TYR A 96 -10.65 4.61 -5.93
N SER A 97 -11.35 5.69 -5.57
CA SER A 97 -10.78 7.03 -5.53
C SER A 97 -11.42 7.84 -4.40
N ASN A 98 -10.61 8.53 -3.60
CA ASN A 98 -11.08 9.40 -2.53
C ASN A 98 -10.34 10.75 -2.47
N TRP A 99 -9.98 11.30 -3.63
CA TRP A 99 -9.35 12.62 -3.70
C TRP A 99 -10.22 13.73 -3.09
N ALA A 100 -9.57 14.74 -2.51
CA ALA A 100 -10.21 16.01 -2.19
C ALA A 100 -10.50 16.78 -3.50
N PRO A 101 -11.59 17.57 -3.56
CA PRO A 101 -11.92 18.36 -4.74
C PRO A 101 -10.73 19.22 -5.22
N GLY A 102 -10.33 19.06 -6.48
CA GLY A 102 -9.22 19.80 -7.09
C GLY A 102 -7.80 19.46 -6.58
N LYS A 103 -7.64 18.43 -5.74
CA LYS A 103 -6.35 18.00 -5.16
C LYS A 103 -5.79 16.69 -5.74
N GLY A 104 -6.39 16.20 -6.81
CA GLY A 104 -6.04 14.94 -7.48
C GLY A 104 -5.78 15.14 -8.97
N PRO A 105 -6.09 14.16 -9.84
CA PRO A 105 -5.83 14.20 -11.28
C PRO A 105 -6.45 15.39 -12.03
N GLN A 106 -7.50 16.01 -11.48
CA GLN A 106 -8.17 17.17 -12.05
C GLN A 106 -7.51 18.51 -11.65
N GLY A 107 -6.57 18.50 -10.71
CA GLY A 107 -5.77 19.67 -10.35
C GLY A 107 -4.56 19.83 -11.27
N MET A 108 -3.95 21.02 -11.32
CA MET A 108 -2.66 21.21 -12.01
C MET A 108 -1.58 20.37 -11.30
N ALA A 109 -1.37 19.14 -11.75
CA ALA A 109 -0.36 18.25 -11.20
C ALA A 109 1.03 18.76 -11.61
N GLN A 110 1.67 19.50 -10.71
CA GLN A 110 3.08 19.86 -10.85
C GLN A 110 3.95 18.63 -10.63
N CYS A 111 5.11 18.57 -11.29
CA CYS A 111 6.08 17.52 -11.03
C CYS A 111 6.59 17.51 -9.59
N GLY A 112 7.01 16.33 -9.13
CA GLY A 112 7.55 16.15 -7.77
C GLY A 112 6.48 16.12 -6.68
N VAL A 113 5.26 15.66 -7.00
CA VAL A 113 4.18 15.47 -6.02
C VAL A 113 3.86 13.99 -5.80
N THR A 114 3.44 13.68 -4.59
CA THR A 114 3.04 12.34 -4.13
C THR A 114 1.73 12.43 -3.36
N GLY A 115 1.05 11.29 -3.21
CA GLY A 115 -0.26 11.23 -2.57
C GLY A 115 -0.15 11.04 -1.06
N ALA A 116 -0.94 11.81 -0.33
CA ALA A 116 -1.10 11.70 1.11
C ALA A 116 -2.58 11.66 1.49
N LEU A 117 -2.89 11.17 2.68
CA LEU A 117 -4.23 11.24 3.28
C LEU A 117 -4.23 12.32 4.38
N GLU A 118 -5.26 13.15 4.40
CA GLU A 118 -5.56 14.06 5.52
C GLU A 118 -5.76 13.24 6.80
N SER A 119 -4.93 13.51 7.82
CA SER A 119 -4.94 12.78 9.09
C SER A 119 -6.15 13.16 9.96
N ASP A 120 -6.63 14.38 9.79
CA ASP A 120 -7.70 15.06 10.50
C ASP A 120 -8.61 15.78 9.51
N GLY A 121 -9.93 15.60 9.65
CA GLY A 121 -10.93 16.17 8.74
C GLY A 121 -10.91 15.56 7.33
N GLY A 122 -12.08 15.33 6.74
CA GLY A 122 -12.27 14.89 5.34
C GLY A 122 -11.80 13.45 5.00
N GLN A 123 -10.66 13.02 5.55
CA GLN A 123 -9.95 11.77 5.30
C GLN A 123 -9.77 11.53 3.79
N ARG A 124 -9.56 12.62 3.03
CA ARG A 124 -9.42 12.61 1.58
C ARG A 124 -7.95 12.53 1.19
N TRP A 125 -7.71 12.13 -0.06
CA TRP A 125 -6.38 12.13 -0.64
C TRP A 125 -6.04 13.51 -1.22
N VAL A 126 -4.79 13.92 -1.03
CA VAL A 126 -4.25 15.18 -1.53
C VAL A 126 -2.89 14.94 -2.19
N SER A 127 -2.56 15.78 -3.18
CA SER A 127 -1.22 15.85 -3.74
C SER A 127 -0.35 16.83 -2.94
N LEU A 128 0.80 16.37 -2.46
CA LEU A 128 1.78 17.19 -1.73
C LEU A 128 3.17 17.04 -2.35
N PRO A 129 4.06 18.04 -2.23
CA PRO A 129 5.45 17.90 -2.67
C PRO A 129 6.14 16.71 -1.99
N GLU A 130 6.83 15.88 -2.76
CA GLU A 130 7.47 14.63 -2.28
C GLU A 130 8.57 14.87 -1.23
N THR A 131 9.06 16.11 -1.14
CA THR A 131 10.07 16.59 -0.20
C THR A 131 9.51 16.94 1.18
N GLN A 132 8.18 17.02 1.34
CA GLN A 132 7.58 17.21 2.66
C GLN A 132 7.91 16.04 3.58
N ARG A 133 8.02 16.30 4.88
CA ARG A 133 8.28 15.26 5.89
C ARG A 133 7.01 14.97 6.69
N LEU A 134 6.45 13.78 6.50
CA LEU A 134 5.18 13.36 7.11
C LEU A 134 5.33 12.00 7.81
N ASN A 135 4.40 11.69 8.71
CA ASN A 135 4.13 10.32 9.13
C ASN A 135 3.59 9.50 7.94
N PHE A 136 3.59 8.19 8.05
CA PHE A 136 3.26 7.32 6.91
C PHE A 136 2.71 5.98 7.36
N ILE A 137 1.95 5.33 6.49
CA ILE A 137 1.30 4.05 6.79
C ILE A 137 1.90 2.98 5.89
N CYS A 138 2.49 1.95 6.52
CA CYS A 138 2.96 0.77 5.81
C CYS A 138 1.89 -0.32 5.83
N SER A 139 1.86 -1.11 4.76
CA SER A 139 1.19 -2.40 4.71
C SER A 139 2.10 -3.48 5.30
N THR A 140 1.50 -4.46 5.98
CA THR A 140 2.19 -5.62 6.53
C THR A 140 1.42 -6.89 6.18
N CYS A 141 2.13 -8.00 6.02
CA CYS A 141 1.51 -9.32 5.96
C CYS A 141 1.45 -9.90 7.37
N GLY A 142 0.29 -10.45 7.76
CA GLY A 142 0.27 -11.33 8.92
C GLY A 142 1.17 -12.53 8.63
N SER A 143 2.24 -12.71 9.40
CA SER A 143 2.87 -14.02 9.48
C SER A 143 1.85 -14.93 10.16
N GLU A 144 1.29 -15.91 9.44
CA GLU A 144 0.81 -17.10 10.12
C GLU A 144 1.99 -17.66 10.91
N TYR A 145 1.88 -17.53 12.24
CA TYR A 145 2.62 -18.27 13.27
C TYR A 145 4.16 -18.20 13.19
N ARG A 146 4.74 -17.20 13.84
CA ARG A 146 6.12 -17.27 14.35
C ARG A 146 6.03 -17.54 15.85
N ASP A 147 5.64 -18.76 16.21
CA ASP A 147 5.83 -19.23 17.59
C ASP A 147 7.25 -19.78 17.79
N PRO A 148 7.79 -19.69 19.02
CA PRO A 148 9.18 -20.02 19.34
C PRO A 148 9.55 -21.49 19.15
#